data_AF-A0A8R7PC37-F1
#
_entry.id   AF-A0A8R7PC37-F1
#
_cell.length_a   1.000
_cell.length_b   1.000
_cell.length_c   1.000
_cell.angle_alpha   90.00
_cell.angle_beta   90.00
_cell.angle_gamma   90.00
#
_symmetry.space_group_name_H-M   'P 1'
#
loop_
_entity.id
_entity.type
_entity.pdbx_description
1 polymer ?
#
loop_
_entity_poly.entity_id
_entity_poly.type
_entity_poly.pdbx_seq_one_letter_code
_entity_poly.pdbx_strand_id
1 'polypeptide(L)'
;MDSGVGRTPPPAAAADAGDEPRDARVVKEILRSVGLEEGDYEPAVVHQFMRLAHRYTGDVLGDALVYADHAGRASLQADDVHLAIRSNATFGHELPGREV
;
A
#
# COMPACT_ATOMS: atom_id res chain seq x y z
N MET A 1 -40.28 -31.95 -31.89
CA MET A 1 -40.23 -30.51 -31.55
C MET A 1 -39.85 -30.45 -30.08
N ASP A 2 -38.68 -30.97 -29.71
CA ASP A 2 -37.34 -30.40 -29.90
C ASP A 2 -37.06 -29.22 -28.95
N SER A 3 -36.06 -29.45 -28.11
CA SER A 3 -35.23 -28.45 -27.42
C SER A 3 -35.82 -27.74 -26.19
N GLY A 4 -35.88 -28.49 -25.08
CA GLY A 4 -35.53 -27.94 -23.77
C GLY A 4 -34.03 -27.64 -23.74
N VAL A 5 -33.64 -26.44 -24.18
CA VAL A 5 -32.29 -25.90 -23.97
C VAL A 5 -32.10 -25.69 -22.48
N GLY A 6 -31.53 -26.70 -21.83
CA GLY A 6 -30.86 -26.58 -20.55
C GLY A 6 -29.77 -25.53 -20.71
N ARG A 7 -30.08 -24.30 -20.31
CA ARG A 7 -29.07 -23.27 -20.08
C ARG A 7 -28.40 -23.64 -18.77
N THR A 8 -27.55 -24.67 -18.80
CA THR A 8 -26.55 -24.86 -17.75
C THR A 8 -25.74 -23.58 -17.72
N PRO A 9 -25.79 -22.80 -16.63
CA PRO A 9 -24.84 -21.71 -16.48
C PRO A 9 -23.43 -22.31 -16.58
N PRO A 10 -22.47 -21.61 -17.20
CA PRO A 10 -21.10 -22.06 -17.18
C PRO A 10 -20.70 -22.34 -15.72
N PRO A 11 -19.92 -23.40 -15.44
CA PRO A 11 -19.39 -23.61 -14.11
C PRO A 11 -18.75 -22.30 -13.71
N ALA A 12 -19.21 -21.72 -12.59
CA ALA A 12 -18.68 -20.52 -11.99
C ALA A 12 -17.17 -20.55 -12.20
N ALA A 13 -16.71 -19.69 -13.12
CA ALA A 13 -15.31 -19.62 -13.49
C ALA A 13 -14.56 -19.37 -12.19
N ALA A 14 -13.92 -20.43 -11.68
CA ALA A 14 -13.04 -20.44 -10.52
C ALA A 14 -13.30 -19.24 -9.58
N ALA A 15 -14.40 -19.30 -8.83
CA ALA A 15 -14.43 -18.64 -7.53
C ALA A 15 -13.47 -19.42 -6.62
N ASP A 16 -12.18 -19.35 -6.95
CA ASP A 16 -11.10 -20.00 -6.22
C ASP A 16 -10.72 -19.07 -5.06
N ALA A 17 -11.13 -19.49 -3.87
CA ALA A 17 -10.78 -18.99 -2.55
C ALA A 17 -11.15 -17.53 -2.18
N GLY A 18 -11.61 -17.37 -0.93
CA GLY A 18 -11.98 -16.11 -0.30
C GLY A 18 -10.88 -15.04 -0.40
N ASP A 19 -11.29 -13.89 -0.93
CA ASP A 19 -10.50 -12.87 -1.62
C ASP A 19 -9.72 -11.96 -0.65
N GLU A 20 -8.49 -12.35 -0.29
CA GLU A 20 -7.58 -11.47 0.45
C GLU A 20 -7.20 -10.24 -0.42
N PRO A 21 -7.31 -8.98 0.07
CA PRO A 21 -6.97 -7.80 -0.71
C PRO A 21 -5.55 -7.85 -1.27
N ARG A 22 -5.35 -7.36 -2.51
CA ARG A 22 -4.04 -7.35 -3.16
C ARG A 22 -2.93 -6.77 -2.26
N ASP A 23 -3.22 -5.66 -1.57
CA ASP A 23 -2.22 -4.98 -0.75
C ASP A 23 -1.85 -5.78 0.50
N ALA A 24 -2.77 -6.58 1.04
CA ALA A 24 -2.46 -7.51 2.13
C ALA A 24 -1.48 -8.59 1.67
N ARG A 25 -1.67 -9.13 0.44
CA ARG A 25 -0.73 -10.08 -0.17
C ARG A 25 0.66 -9.45 -0.33
N VAL A 26 0.74 -8.20 -0.79
CA VAL A 26 2.01 -7.47 -0.92
C VAL A 26 2.69 -7.28 0.43
N VAL A 27 1.96 -6.91 1.48
CA VAL A 27 2.52 -6.78 2.83
C VAL A 27 3.06 -8.12 3.34
N LYS A 28 2.36 -9.23 3.13
CA LYS A 28 2.85 -10.57 3.50
C LYS A 28 4.14 -10.93 2.76
N GLU A 29 4.24 -10.61 1.47
CA GLU A 29 5.48 -10.83 0.71
C GLU A 29 6.65 -9.96 1.21
N ILE A 30 6.38 -8.71 1.64
CA ILE A 30 7.39 -7.87 2.30
C ILE A 30 7.86 -8.51 3.61
N LEU A 31 6.94 -9.01 4.45
CA LEU A 31 7.28 -9.69 5.71
C LEU A 31 8.13 -10.95 5.44
N ARG A 32 7.78 -11.74 4.43
CA ARG A 32 8.59 -12.88 4.00
C ARG A 32 9.98 -12.47 3.54
N SER A 33 10.10 -11.37 2.80
CA SER A 33 11.40 -10.88 2.31
C SER A 33 12.37 -10.47 3.43
N VAL A 34 11.86 -10.13 4.62
CA VAL A 34 12.66 -9.83 5.81
C VAL A 34 12.86 -11.05 6.73
N GLY A 35 12.41 -12.23 6.30
CA GLY A 35 12.59 -13.50 7.01
C GLY A 35 11.50 -13.86 8.01
N LEU A 36 10.33 -13.21 7.95
CA LEU A 36 9.17 -13.53 8.79
C LEU A 36 8.16 -14.36 8.00
N GLU A 37 7.87 -15.58 8.45
CA GLU A 37 6.91 -16.48 7.84
C GLU A 37 5.52 -16.35 8.48
N GLU A 38 4.52 -16.99 7.87
CA GLU A 38 3.15 -16.99 8.36
C GLU A 38 3.08 -17.79 9.70
N GLY A 39 2.98 -17.06 10.81
CA GLY A 39 3.06 -17.59 12.18
C GLY A 39 4.04 -16.84 13.09
N ASP A 40 5.00 -16.13 12.50
CA ASP A 40 5.99 -15.33 13.24
C ASP A 40 5.47 -13.95 13.67
N TYR A 41 4.29 -13.56 13.17
CA TYR A 41 3.65 -12.28 13.46
C TYR A 41 2.15 -12.46 13.70
N GLU A 42 1.57 -11.55 14.50
CA GLU A 42 0.13 -11.52 14.71
C GLU A 42 -0.61 -11.11 13.42
N PRO A 43 -1.76 -11.70 13.08
CA PRO A 43 -2.51 -11.35 11.86
C PRO A 43 -2.84 -9.85 11.74
N ALA A 44 -3.00 -9.16 12.87
CA ALA A 44 -3.27 -7.72 12.93
C ALA A 44 -2.13 -6.84 12.37
N VAL A 45 -0.89 -7.36 12.32
CA VAL A 45 0.29 -6.65 11.79
C VAL A 45 0.09 -6.28 10.33
N VAL A 46 -0.48 -7.18 9.53
CA VAL A 46 -0.77 -6.92 8.11
C VAL A 46 -1.70 -5.71 7.97
N HIS A 47 -2.78 -5.67 8.76
CA HIS A 47 -3.70 -4.55 8.75
C HIS A 47 -3.03 -3.26 9.26
N GLN A 48 -2.16 -3.34 10.27
CA GLN A 48 -1.43 -2.18 10.77
C GLN A 48 -0.51 -1.59 9.69
N PHE A 49 0.24 -2.43 8.96
CA PHE A 49 1.06 -1.99 7.83
C PHE A 49 0.22 -1.32 6.74
N MET A 50 -0.94 -1.89 6.39
CA MET A 50 -1.84 -1.26 5.41
C MET A 50 -2.33 0.12 5.88
N ARG A 51 -2.73 0.26 7.15
CA ARG A 51 -3.13 1.56 7.72
C ARG A 51 -1.99 2.56 7.73
N LEU A 52 -0.79 2.11 8.09
CA LEU A 52 0.43 2.92 8.07
C LEU A 52 0.69 3.44 6.66
N ALA A 53 0.73 2.55 5.66
CA ALA A 53 0.98 2.91 4.27
C ALA A 53 -0.05 3.92 3.76
N HIS A 54 -1.34 3.70 4.03
CA HIS A 54 -2.40 4.61 3.63
C HIS A 54 -2.27 5.99 4.29
N ARG A 55 -2.09 6.04 5.62
CA ARG A 55 -1.95 7.30 6.35
C ARG A 55 -0.71 8.06 5.90
N TYR A 56 0.45 7.41 5.88
CA TYR A 56 1.71 8.05 5.49
C TYR A 56 1.67 8.60 4.07
N THR A 57 1.12 7.83 3.12
CA THR A 57 0.97 8.29 1.74
C THR A 57 0.03 9.49 1.66
N GLY A 58 -1.08 9.48 2.40
CA GLY A 58 -1.99 10.61 2.49
C GLY A 58 -1.33 11.88 3.04
N ASP A 59 -0.56 11.75 4.13
CA ASP A 59 0.15 12.86 4.75
C ASP A 59 1.21 13.45 3.79
N VAL A 60 2.05 12.60 3.18
CA VAL A 60 3.07 13.02 2.20
C VAL A 60 2.45 13.69 0.97
N LEU A 61 1.36 13.13 0.43
CA LEU A 61 0.69 13.73 -0.73
C LEU A 61 -0.01 15.04 -0.36
N GLY A 62 -0.54 15.16 0.85
CA GLY A 62 -1.09 16.41 1.38
C GLY A 62 -0.05 17.54 1.38
N ASP A 63 1.12 17.28 1.95
CA ASP A 63 2.22 18.25 1.98
C ASP A 63 2.75 18.57 0.57
N ALA A 64 2.87 17.55 -0.29
CA ALA A 64 3.30 17.74 -1.68
C ALA A 64 2.31 18.61 -2.47
N LEU A 65 1.01 18.50 -2.23
CA LEU A 65 0.00 19.37 -2.85
C LEU A 65 0.15 20.82 -2.38
N VAL A 66 0.45 21.05 -1.10
CA VAL A 66 0.75 22.40 -0.57
C VAL A 66 2.00 22.99 -1.26
N TYR A 67 3.02 22.18 -1.51
CA TYR A 67 4.22 22.64 -2.22
C TYR A 67 3.98 22.94 -3.70
N ALA A 68 3.16 22.13 -4.38
CA ALA A 68 2.74 22.42 -5.76
C ALA A 68 1.97 23.74 -5.84
N ASP A 69 1.03 23.97 -4.91
CA ASP A 69 0.26 25.21 -4.80
C ASP A 69 1.17 26.43 -4.52
N HIS A 70 2.14 26.28 -3.63
CA HIS A 70 3.14 27.33 -3.35
C HIS A 70 3.97 27.69 -4.59
N ALA A 71 4.23 26.73 -5.47
CA ALA A 71 4.91 26.95 -6.75
C ALA A 71 3.97 27.50 -7.85
N GLY A 72 2.70 27.80 -7.53
CA GLY A 72 1.69 28.26 -8.48
C GLY A 72 1.25 27.19 -9.49
N ARG A 73 1.45 25.91 -9.16
CA ARG A 73 1.14 24.78 -10.06
C ARG A 73 -0.07 24.01 -9.53
N ALA A 74 -1.03 23.75 -10.41
CA ALA A 74 -2.18 22.88 -10.11
C ALA A 74 -1.87 21.38 -10.23
N SER A 75 -0.67 21.01 -10.72
CA SER A 75 -0.26 19.63 -10.88
C SER A 75 0.96 19.32 -10.01
N LEU A 76 0.89 18.16 -9.37
CA LEU A 76 1.92 17.62 -8.51
C LEU A 76 3.08 17.07 -9.35
N GLN A 77 4.31 17.38 -8.94
CA GLN A 77 5.55 16.92 -9.59
C GLN A 77 6.35 16.05 -8.62
N ALA A 78 7.32 15.29 -9.16
CA ALA A 78 8.17 14.42 -8.34
C ALA A 78 8.92 15.20 -7.26
N ASP A 79 9.39 16.42 -7.56
CA ASP A 79 10.12 17.27 -6.62
C ASP A 79 9.28 17.67 -5.40
N ASP A 80 7.96 17.83 -5.56
CA ASP A 80 7.05 18.14 -4.47
C ASP A 80 6.98 16.97 -3.46
N VAL A 81 6.89 15.75 -3.99
CA VAL A 81 6.89 14.51 -3.18
C VAL A 81 8.24 14.32 -2.50
N HIS A 82 9.35 14.54 -3.22
CA HIS A 82 10.69 14.46 -2.64
C HIS A 82 10.92 15.51 -1.55
N LEU A 83 10.36 16.70 -1.69
CA LEU A 83 10.41 17.72 -0.64
C LEU A 83 9.57 17.30 0.57
N ALA A 84 8.34 16.81 0.35
CA ALA A 84 7.44 16.34 1.41
C ALA A 84 8.02 15.18 2.22
N ILE A 85 8.65 14.22 1.57
CA ILE A 85 9.31 13.10 2.27
C ILE A 85 10.49 13.61 3.11
N ARG A 86 11.27 14.59 2.62
CA ARG A 86 12.43 15.14 3.36
C ARG A 86 12.03 16.01 4.54
N SER A 87 10.91 16.73 4.43
CA SER A 87 10.40 17.56 5.52
C SER A 87 9.64 16.75 6.58
N ASN A 88 9.14 15.56 6.23
CA ASN A 88 8.41 14.69 7.16
C ASN A 88 9.37 13.94 8.10
N ALA A 89 9.24 14.20 9.40
CA ALA A 89 10.04 13.58 10.45
C ALA A 89 9.53 12.21 10.95
N THR A 90 8.40 11.71 10.41
CA THR A 90 7.75 10.46 10.89
C THR A 90 8.65 9.24 10.79
N PHE A 91 9.50 9.18 9.78
CA PHE A 91 10.57 8.18 9.64
C PHE A 91 11.96 8.82 9.67
N GLY A 92 12.07 9.97 10.34
CA GLY A 92 13.26 10.80 10.39
C GLY A 92 14.48 9.92 10.60
N HIS A 93 15.36 9.93 9.61
CA HIS A 93 16.58 9.15 9.57
C HIS A 93 17.37 9.44 10.85
N GLU A 94 17.32 8.53 11.82
CA GLU A 94 18.34 8.45 12.85
C GLU A 94 19.63 8.05 12.15
N LEU A 95 20.27 9.03 11.51
CA LEU A 95 21.67 8.91 11.15
C LEU A 95 22.37 8.73 12.50
N PRO A 96 23.03 7.58 12.74
CA PRO A 96 23.74 7.37 13.99
C PRO A 96 24.67 8.57 14.18
N GLY A 97 24.58 9.21 15.35
CA GLY A 97 25.44 10.33 15.70
C GLY A 97 26.88 9.91 15.46
N ARG A 98 27.52 10.49 14.43
CA ARG A 98 28.94 10.29 14.20
C ARG A 98 29.66 11.04 15.32
N GLU A 99 29.88 10.35 16.42
CA GLU A 99 30.88 10.76 17.40
C GLU A 99 32.24 10.67 16.70
N VAL A 100 32.88 11.82 16.53
CA VAL A 100 34.28 11.97 16.08
C VAL A 100 35.20 12.14 17.27
#